data_AF-M4CH62-F1
#
_entry.id   AF-M4CH62-F1
#
_cell.length_a   1.000
_cell.length_b   1.000
_cell.length_c   1.000
_cell.angle_alpha   90.00
_cell.angle_beta   90.00
_cell.angle_gamma   90.00
#
_symmetry.space_group_name_H-M   'P 1'
#
loop_
_entity.id
_entity.type
_entity.pdbx_description
1 polymer ?
#
loop_
_entity_poly.entity_id
_entity_poly.type
_entity_poly.pdbx_seq_one_letter_code
_entity_poly.pdbx_strand_id
1 'polypeptide(L)'
;MVSLRFLLCFLFVSNVYATIVSHDGRAITIDGHRRVLLSGSIHYPRSTPEMWPDLIKKGKEGGLDAIETYVFWNAHEPTRRQYDFSGKLDLIRFLKTIQDEGLYGVLRIGPYACAEWNYGKPAGITGPIFITGINGDETIVKDLSAHKWSYKTGLNGFDNQLFRTEAMSKWSVENVPFNRTMTWYKATFKSPLGNDPVVVDLMGLGKGTAWVNGNNIGRYWPAFISSENGCDANCNYRGAYHAEKCLTNCGEPTQRWYHVPRSFLNAEGDNTLVLFEEMGGNPSLVSFQTTRVGSVCANVYENKIIELSCDRKPISAIKFASFGNPNGNCGSFVKGTCESSNNTVDILTQECVGKEKCSIDVSTEKFGAPDCSGAARRLAVEAIC
;
A
#
# COMPACT_ATOMS: atom_id res chain seq x y z
N MET A 1 80.37 25.60 -15.72
CA MET A 1 79.15 26.09 -15.04
C MET A 1 78.11 24.97 -15.06
N VAL A 2 77.66 24.55 -13.89
CA VAL A 2 76.74 23.42 -13.68
C VAL A 2 75.35 23.80 -14.20
N SER A 3 74.77 22.97 -15.07
CA SER A 3 73.41 23.14 -15.58
C SER A 3 72.40 22.70 -14.51
N LEU A 4 71.74 23.66 -13.87
CA LEU A 4 70.69 23.43 -12.89
C LEU A 4 69.38 23.05 -13.62
N ARG A 5 68.97 21.78 -13.57
CA ARG A 5 67.64 21.35 -14.05
C ARG A 5 66.62 21.57 -12.93
N PHE A 6 65.72 22.54 -13.11
CA PHE A 6 64.54 22.69 -12.26
C PHE A 6 63.54 21.58 -12.58
N LEU A 7 63.26 20.72 -11.59
CA LEU A 7 62.18 19.74 -11.63
C LEU A 7 60.89 20.45 -11.19
N LEU A 8 59.99 20.76 -12.12
CA LEU A 8 58.65 21.25 -11.78
C LEU A 8 57.83 20.07 -11.23
N CYS A 9 57.62 20.06 -9.91
CA CYS A 9 56.72 19.11 -9.26
C CYS A 9 55.29 19.66 -9.36
N PHE A 10 54.47 19.13 -10.28
CA PHE A 10 53.05 19.44 -10.34
C PHE A 10 52.34 18.74 -9.17
N LEU A 11 52.01 19.50 -8.13
CA LEU A 11 51.10 19.08 -7.07
C LEU A 11 49.69 18.94 -7.66
N PHE A 12 49.28 17.71 -7.97
CA PHE A 12 47.88 17.40 -8.24
C PHE A 12 47.09 17.53 -6.94
N VAL A 13 46.42 18.66 -6.75
CA VAL A 13 45.43 18.82 -5.68
C VAL A 13 44.17 18.08 -6.11
N SER A 14 43.98 16.86 -5.61
CA SER A 14 42.71 16.13 -5.76
C SER A 14 41.66 16.79 -4.86
N ASN A 15 40.68 17.49 -5.46
CA ASN A 15 39.53 17.95 -4.71
C ASN A 15 38.68 16.73 -4.31
N VAL A 16 38.55 16.49 -3.01
CA VAL A 16 37.67 15.45 -2.47
C VAL A 16 36.31 16.09 -2.24
N TYR A 17 35.31 15.64 -3.00
CA TYR A 17 33.91 16.02 -2.80
C TYR A 17 33.18 14.86 -2.10
N ALA A 18 32.34 15.18 -1.13
CA ALA A 18 31.49 14.20 -0.46
C ALA A 18 30.04 14.69 -0.51
N THR A 19 29.13 13.82 -0.95
CA THR A 19 27.69 14.07 -0.84
C THR A 19 27.26 13.90 0.61
N ILE A 20 26.61 14.91 1.18
CA ILE A 20 26.12 14.88 2.56
C ILE A 20 24.67 14.42 2.55
N VAL A 21 24.40 13.25 3.14
CA VAL A 21 23.05 12.74 3.35
C VAL A 21 22.71 12.84 4.84
N SER A 22 21.62 13.53 5.18
CA SER A 22 21.09 13.66 6.54
C SER A 22 19.56 13.62 6.52
N HIS A 23 18.91 13.69 7.67
CA HIS A 23 17.45 13.79 7.76
C HIS A 23 17.01 14.60 8.98
N ASP A 24 15.79 15.11 8.94
CA ASP A 24 15.10 15.66 10.11
C ASP A 24 13.69 15.06 10.24
N GLY A 25 12.87 15.60 11.15
CA GLY A 25 11.51 15.10 11.39
C GLY A 25 10.53 15.30 10.22
N ARG A 26 10.96 15.87 9.09
CA ARG A 26 10.11 16.14 7.92
C ARG A 26 10.68 15.64 6.60
N ALA A 27 11.99 15.53 6.44
CA ALA A 27 12.58 15.13 5.16
C ALA A 27 13.98 14.55 5.27
N ILE A 28 14.38 13.82 4.22
CA ILE A 28 15.79 13.54 3.90
C ILE A 28 16.40 14.81 3.29
N THR A 29 17.66 15.07 3.59
CA THR A 29 18.46 16.14 3.01
C THR A 29 19.64 15.54 2.26
N ILE A 30 19.84 15.96 1.01
CA ILE A 30 21.00 15.59 0.18
C ILE A 30 21.68 16.89 -0.24
N ASP A 31 22.94 17.06 0.15
CA ASP A 31 23.74 18.28 -0.05
C ASP A 31 23.01 19.53 0.47
N GLY A 32 22.41 19.41 1.66
CA GLY A 32 21.66 20.49 2.32
C GLY A 32 20.25 20.74 1.75
N HIS A 33 19.88 20.09 0.65
CA HIS A 33 18.56 20.24 0.04
C HIS A 33 17.57 19.20 0.57
N ARG A 34 16.48 19.65 1.18
CA ARG A 34 15.36 18.78 1.59
C ARG A 34 14.68 18.18 0.37
N ARG A 35 14.45 16.87 0.38
CA ARG A 35 13.81 16.13 -0.71
C ARG A 35 12.86 15.07 -0.15
N VAL A 36 11.78 14.84 -0.88
CA VAL A 36 11.00 13.60 -0.80
C VAL A 36 11.55 12.71 -1.91
N LEU A 37 12.10 11.54 -1.56
CA LEU A 37 12.61 10.60 -2.55
C LEU A 37 11.49 9.65 -2.97
N LEU A 38 11.17 9.63 -4.26
CA LEU A 38 10.31 8.62 -4.84
C LEU A 38 11.16 7.46 -5.35
N SER A 39 11.08 6.30 -4.70
CA SER A 39 11.79 5.10 -5.14
C SER A 39 10.88 4.09 -5.82
N GLY A 40 11.43 3.34 -6.77
CA GLY A 40 10.79 2.18 -7.38
C GLY A 40 11.72 0.97 -7.37
N SER A 41 11.17 -0.21 -7.08
CA SER A 41 11.97 -1.42 -6.88
C SER A 41 12.17 -2.19 -8.20
N ILE A 42 13.43 -2.40 -8.59
CA ILE A 42 13.83 -3.25 -9.71
C ILE A 42 14.86 -4.27 -9.20
N HIS A 43 14.50 -5.55 -9.18
CA HIS A 43 15.41 -6.62 -8.74
C HIS A 43 16.24 -7.10 -9.93
N TYR A 44 17.51 -6.69 -10.01
CA TYR A 44 18.38 -7.00 -11.15
C TYR A 44 18.45 -8.49 -11.51
N PRO A 45 18.44 -9.48 -10.58
CA PRO A 45 18.51 -10.90 -10.97
C PRO A 45 17.21 -11.44 -11.58
N ARG A 46 16.11 -10.67 -11.53
CA ARG A 46 14.80 -11.01 -12.13
C ARG A 46 14.64 -10.50 -13.56
N SER A 47 15.59 -9.73 -14.06
CA SER A 47 15.63 -9.22 -15.44
C SER A 47 17.00 -9.52 -16.06
N THR A 48 17.12 -9.40 -17.38
CA THR A 48 18.43 -9.60 -18.03
C THR A 48 19.23 -8.29 -18.05
N PRO A 49 20.58 -8.34 -18.11
CA PRO A 49 21.41 -7.14 -18.20
C PRO A 49 21.06 -6.18 -19.33
N GLU A 50 20.48 -6.69 -20.42
CA GLU A 50 20.03 -5.92 -21.58
C GLU A 50 18.73 -5.15 -21.31
N MET A 51 17.91 -5.61 -20.35
CA MET A 51 16.66 -4.95 -19.97
C MET A 51 16.88 -3.79 -18.99
N TRP A 52 17.96 -3.81 -18.20
CA TRP A 52 18.16 -2.85 -17.11
C TRP A 52 18.12 -1.37 -17.56
N PRO A 53 18.80 -0.95 -18.65
CA PRO A 53 18.76 0.45 -19.06
C PRO A 53 17.33 0.94 -19.38
N ASP A 54 16.55 0.15 -20.12
CA ASP A 54 15.16 0.50 -20.47
C ASP A 54 14.25 0.56 -19.23
N LEU A 55 14.37 -0.40 -18.31
CA LEU A 55 13.58 -0.41 -17.06
C LEU A 55 13.90 0.79 -16.17
N ILE A 56 15.19 1.12 -16.01
CA ILE A 56 15.65 2.24 -15.18
C ILE A 56 15.23 3.57 -15.82
N LYS A 57 15.39 3.72 -17.13
CA LYS A 57 14.94 4.90 -17.87
C LYS A 57 13.44 5.13 -17.75
N LYS A 58 12.62 4.07 -17.89
CA LYS A 58 11.17 4.17 -17.64
C LYS A 58 10.86 4.56 -16.20
N GLY A 59 11.64 4.08 -15.24
CA GLY A 59 11.57 4.53 -13.85
C GLY A 59 11.81 6.04 -13.71
N LYS A 60 12.86 6.55 -14.36
CA LYS A 60 13.17 8.00 -14.40
C LYS A 60 12.04 8.80 -15.03
N GLU A 61 11.56 8.39 -16.20
CA GLU A 61 10.46 9.04 -16.93
C GLU A 61 9.15 9.00 -16.13
N GLY A 62 8.94 7.96 -15.33
CA GLY A 62 7.83 7.84 -14.38
C GLY A 62 7.95 8.73 -13.13
N GLY A 63 9.01 9.54 -13.02
CA GLY A 63 9.20 10.50 -11.93
C GLY A 63 9.92 9.94 -10.70
N LEU A 64 10.60 8.79 -10.81
CA LEU A 64 11.42 8.28 -9.71
C LEU A 64 12.70 9.09 -9.53
N ASP A 65 13.13 9.23 -8.28
CA ASP A 65 14.43 9.78 -7.89
C ASP A 65 15.46 8.67 -7.62
N ALA A 66 14.98 7.47 -7.29
CA ALA A 66 15.82 6.35 -6.90
C ALA A 66 15.30 5.00 -7.41
N ILE A 67 16.23 4.09 -7.69
CA ILE A 67 15.93 2.67 -7.91
C ILE A 67 16.35 1.89 -6.67
N GLU A 68 15.42 1.08 -6.18
CA GLU A 68 15.64 0.18 -5.05
C GLU A 68 15.87 -1.25 -5.56
N THR A 69 16.81 -1.98 -4.96
CA THR A 69 17.00 -3.41 -5.26
C THR A 69 17.36 -4.22 -4.03
N TYR A 70 16.87 -5.45 -3.95
CA TYR A 70 17.44 -6.47 -3.09
C TYR A 70 18.74 -7.03 -3.69
N VAL A 71 19.65 -7.44 -2.82
CA VAL A 71 20.80 -8.30 -3.16
C VAL A 71 20.49 -9.70 -2.63
N PHE A 72 20.43 -10.68 -3.53
CA PHE A 72 20.00 -12.04 -3.18
C PHE A 72 21.21 -12.88 -2.79
N TRP A 73 21.48 -12.98 -1.48
CA TRP A 73 22.66 -13.69 -0.98
C TRP A 73 22.80 -15.11 -1.54
N ASN A 74 21.71 -15.88 -1.57
CA ASN A 74 21.74 -17.25 -2.09
C ASN A 74 22.14 -17.35 -3.57
N ALA A 75 21.92 -16.30 -4.37
CA ALA A 75 22.37 -16.25 -5.76
C ALA A 75 23.85 -15.85 -5.85
N HIS A 76 24.31 -14.98 -4.96
CA HIS A 76 25.68 -14.51 -4.93
C HIS A 76 26.67 -15.44 -4.25
N GLU A 77 26.24 -16.29 -3.32
CA GLU A 77 27.08 -17.28 -2.65
C GLU A 77 26.39 -18.65 -2.67
N PRO A 78 26.21 -19.27 -3.86
CA PRO A 78 25.50 -20.55 -3.98
C PRO A 78 26.27 -21.70 -3.31
N THR A 79 27.60 -21.59 -3.28
CA THR A 79 28.48 -22.44 -2.48
C THR A 79 29.22 -21.56 -1.48
N ARG A 80 29.29 -22.00 -0.22
CA ARG A 80 29.92 -21.23 0.87
C ARG A 80 31.32 -20.74 0.45
N ARG A 81 31.54 -19.43 0.57
CA ARG A 81 32.75 -18.66 0.21
C ARG A 81 33.12 -18.68 -1.28
N GLN A 82 32.19 -19.05 -2.16
CA GLN A 82 32.35 -18.94 -3.61
C GLN A 82 31.32 -17.95 -4.14
N TYR A 83 31.79 -16.77 -4.52
CA TYR A 83 30.93 -15.67 -4.92
C TYR A 83 30.74 -15.60 -6.44
N ASP A 84 29.50 -15.39 -6.89
CA ASP A 84 29.14 -15.15 -8.28
C ASP A 84 28.54 -13.74 -8.45
N PHE A 85 29.21 -12.91 -9.26
CA PHE A 85 28.76 -11.58 -9.68
C PHE A 85 28.74 -11.46 -11.21
N SER A 86 28.64 -12.59 -11.92
CA SER A 86 28.67 -12.64 -13.37
C SER A 86 27.26 -12.53 -13.99
N GLY A 87 27.20 -12.11 -15.26
CA GLY A 87 25.96 -12.07 -16.04
C GLY A 87 24.86 -11.24 -15.37
N LYS A 88 23.70 -11.86 -15.12
CA LYS A 88 22.56 -11.20 -14.45
C LYS A 88 22.78 -10.94 -12.94
N LEU A 89 23.87 -11.44 -12.37
CA LEU A 89 24.29 -11.16 -11.00
C LEU A 89 25.32 -10.03 -10.93
N ASP A 90 25.60 -9.33 -12.04
CA ASP A 90 26.51 -8.18 -12.02
C ASP A 90 25.86 -6.94 -11.37
N LEU A 91 25.92 -6.92 -10.04
CA LEU A 91 25.40 -5.82 -9.21
C LEU A 91 26.07 -4.49 -9.54
N ILE A 92 27.38 -4.50 -9.86
CA ILE A 92 28.12 -3.28 -10.13
C ILE A 92 27.67 -2.65 -11.44
N ARG A 93 27.49 -3.45 -12.50
CA ARG A 93 26.92 -2.97 -13.77
C ARG A 93 25.51 -2.42 -13.58
N PHE A 94 24.67 -3.09 -12.78
CA PHE A 94 23.33 -2.60 -12.48
C PHE A 94 23.36 -1.23 -11.78
N LEU A 95 24.17 -1.07 -10.73
CA LEU A 95 24.33 0.21 -10.02
C LEU A 95 24.90 1.32 -10.90
N LYS A 96 25.85 1.01 -11.79
CA LYS A 96 26.35 1.96 -12.79
C LYS A 96 25.25 2.39 -13.75
N THR A 97 24.38 1.47 -14.17
CA THR A 97 23.25 1.80 -15.04
C THR A 97 22.27 2.76 -14.36
N ILE A 98 22.04 2.61 -13.04
CA ILE A 98 21.25 3.57 -12.25
C ILE A 98 21.95 4.94 -12.22
N GLN A 99 23.26 4.95 -11.98
CA GLN A 99 24.07 6.17 -11.94
C GLN A 99 24.06 6.91 -13.28
N ASP A 100 24.17 6.19 -14.40
CA ASP A 100 24.20 6.77 -15.76
C ASP A 100 22.88 7.48 -16.10
N GLU A 101 21.74 7.03 -15.56
CA GLU A 101 20.43 7.69 -15.68
C GLU A 101 20.21 8.81 -14.64
N GLY A 102 21.22 9.12 -13.82
CA GLY A 102 21.18 10.19 -12.82
C GLY A 102 20.18 9.92 -11.68
N LEU A 103 19.97 8.66 -11.33
CA LEU A 103 19.14 8.22 -10.21
C LEU A 103 20.00 7.82 -9.01
N TYR A 104 19.42 7.90 -7.80
CA TYR A 104 20.02 7.29 -6.62
C TYR A 104 19.79 5.77 -6.59
N GLY A 105 20.71 5.02 -5.99
CA GLY A 105 20.54 3.60 -5.73
C GLY A 105 20.24 3.32 -4.25
N VAL A 106 19.13 2.63 -3.96
CA VAL A 106 18.80 2.13 -2.62
C VAL A 106 19.09 0.63 -2.56
N LEU A 107 20.19 0.27 -1.91
CA LEU A 107 20.66 -1.11 -1.78
C LEU A 107 20.09 -1.78 -0.52
N ARG A 108 19.33 -2.85 -0.70
CA ARG A 108 18.88 -3.73 0.37
C ARG A 108 19.67 -5.03 0.35
N ILE A 109 20.75 -5.05 1.11
CA ILE A 109 21.83 -6.05 0.96
C ILE A 109 21.48 -7.44 1.56
N GLY A 110 20.35 -7.56 2.26
CA GLY A 110 20.00 -8.79 2.99
C GLY A 110 20.66 -8.81 4.37
N PRO A 111 21.04 -9.98 4.92
CA PRO A 111 21.17 -11.30 4.26
C PRO A 111 19.84 -11.95 3.86
N TYR A 112 18.74 -11.55 4.53
CA TYR A 112 17.40 -12.01 4.23
C TYR A 112 16.63 -10.93 3.46
N ALA A 113 16.10 -11.28 2.28
CA ALA A 113 15.40 -10.35 1.41
C ALA A 113 13.86 -10.55 1.41
N CYS A 114 13.35 -11.67 1.94
CA CYS A 114 11.99 -12.15 1.67
C CYS A 114 11.70 -12.19 0.16
N ALA A 115 11.19 -11.08 -0.39
CA ALA A 115 11.09 -10.77 -1.81
C ALA A 115 10.33 -11.80 -2.65
N GLU A 116 9.54 -12.68 -2.03
CA GLU A 116 8.96 -13.87 -2.68
C GLU A 116 10.04 -14.68 -3.41
N TRP A 117 11.25 -14.70 -2.84
CA TRP A 117 12.40 -15.44 -3.32
C TRP A 117 12.49 -16.73 -2.54
N ASN A 118 12.43 -17.86 -3.25
CA ASN A 118 12.48 -19.16 -2.58
C ASN A 118 13.83 -19.28 -1.85
N TYR A 119 13.77 -19.65 -0.57
CA TYR A 119 14.87 -19.87 0.37
C TYR A 119 15.83 -21.01 -0.05
N GLY A 120 16.28 -21.04 -1.30
CA GLY A 120 17.00 -22.18 -1.88
C GLY A 120 16.15 -23.43 -2.07
N LYS A 121 14.82 -23.35 -1.87
CA LYS A 121 13.90 -24.44 -2.24
C LYS A 121 13.70 -24.46 -3.76
N PRO A 122 13.56 -25.65 -4.38
CA PRO A 122 13.27 -25.72 -5.80
C PRO A 122 11.98 -24.93 -6.09
N ALA A 123 12.05 -24.03 -7.06
CA ALA A 123 10.89 -23.29 -7.53
C ALA A 123 10.07 -24.17 -8.48
N GLY A 124 8.74 -24.17 -8.32
CA GLY A 124 7.83 -24.95 -9.15
C GLY A 124 7.28 -26.18 -8.42
N ILE A 125 6.75 -27.14 -9.18
CA ILE A 125 6.17 -28.37 -8.63
C ILE A 125 7.31 -29.32 -8.27
N THR A 126 7.58 -29.51 -6.97
CA THR A 126 8.72 -30.30 -6.48
C THR A 126 8.45 -31.80 -6.41
N GLY A 127 7.28 -32.24 -6.86
CA GLY A 127 6.85 -33.63 -6.85
C GLY A 127 6.56 -34.20 -5.45
N PRO A 128 6.00 -35.43 -5.38
CA PRO A 128 5.54 -36.24 -6.51
C PRO A 128 4.31 -35.62 -7.23
N ILE A 129 4.19 -35.86 -8.53
CA ILE A 129 3.13 -35.28 -9.37
C ILE A 129 2.25 -36.40 -9.88
N PHE A 130 0.97 -36.38 -9.50
CA PHE A 130 -0.01 -37.35 -9.97
C PHE A 130 -1.13 -36.65 -10.74
N ILE A 131 -1.57 -37.27 -11.84
CA ILE A 131 -2.83 -36.93 -12.48
C ILE A 131 -3.84 -38.00 -12.12
N THR A 132 -4.92 -37.61 -11.45
CA THR A 132 -6.03 -38.51 -11.12
C THR A 132 -7.20 -38.23 -12.07
N GLY A 133 -7.53 -39.20 -12.92
CA GLY A 133 -8.75 -39.21 -13.72
C GLY A 133 -9.84 -40.02 -12.99
N ILE A 134 -11.06 -39.50 -12.95
CA ILE A 134 -12.21 -40.18 -12.34
C ILE A 134 -13.27 -40.38 -13.44
N ASN A 135 -13.74 -41.61 -13.64
CA ASN A 135 -14.81 -41.95 -14.57
C ASN A 135 -15.80 -42.91 -13.90
N GLY A 136 -16.90 -42.37 -13.37
CA GLY A 136 -17.81 -43.14 -12.51
C GLY A 136 -17.09 -43.61 -11.25
N ASP A 137 -17.10 -44.92 -11.00
CA ASP A 137 -16.42 -45.55 -9.86
C ASP A 137 -14.92 -45.81 -10.14
N GLU A 138 -14.46 -45.62 -11.38
CA GLU A 138 -13.08 -45.90 -11.76
C GLU A 138 -12.19 -44.67 -11.49
N THR A 139 -11.12 -44.88 -10.72
CA THR A 139 -10.10 -43.86 -10.45
C THR A 139 -8.77 -44.30 -11.06
N ILE A 140 -8.29 -43.55 -12.05
CA ILE A 140 -7.00 -43.77 -12.71
C ILE A 140 -6.00 -42.77 -12.18
N VAL A 141 -4.94 -43.23 -11.52
CA VAL A 141 -3.84 -42.38 -11.04
C VAL A 141 -2.61 -42.58 -11.93
N LYS A 142 -2.12 -41.51 -12.55
CA LYS A 142 -0.90 -41.50 -13.36
C LYS A 142 0.20 -40.74 -12.64
N ASP A 143 1.29 -41.43 -12.30
CA ASP A 143 2.49 -40.83 -11.73
C ASP A 143 3.35 -40.17 -12.82
N LEU A 144 3.59 -38.87 -12.67
CA LEU A 144 4.42 -38.04 -13.52
C LEU A 144 5.70 -37.54 -12.82
N SER A 145 6.02 -38.04 -11.63
CA SER A 145 7.13 -37.58 -10.80
C SER A 145 8.49 -37.73 -11.48
N ALA A 146 8.67 -38.73 -12.34
CA ALA A 146 9.90 -38.97 -13.08
C ALA A 146 10.01 -38.17 -14.40
N HIS A 147 8.99 -37.39 -14.78
CA HIS A 147 9.02 -36.64 -16.04
C HIS A 147 9.91 -35.40 -15.91
N LYS A 148 10.51 -34.98 -17.04
CA LYS A 148 11.24 -33.71 -17.12
C LYS A 148 10.24 -32.56 -17.17
N TRP A 149 10.24 -31.73 -16.15
CA TRP A 149 9.41 -30.53 -16.09
C TRP A 149 10.26 -29.30 -16.42
N SER A 150 9.78 -28.50 -17.37
CA SER A 150 10.35 -27.19 -17.66
C SER A 150 9.44 -26.11 -17.11
N TYR A 151 10.01 -25.10 -16.45
CA TYR A 151 9.26 -23.93 -16.03
C TYR A 151 8.84 -23.12 -17.27
N LYS A 152 7.53 -22.97 -17.47
CA LYS A 152 7.00 -21.97 -18.41
C LYS A 152 6.78 -20.67 -17.63
N THR A 153 7.40 -19.59 -18.06
CA THR A 153 7.16 -18.25 -17.51
C THR A 153 5.76 -17.77 -17.89
N GLY A 154 5.02 -17.21 -16.92
CA GLY A 154 3.67 -16.70 -17.14
C GLY A 154 2.59 -17.78 -16.99
N LEU A 155 1.34 -17.34 -16.91
CA LEU A 155 0.18 -18.24 -16.88
C LEU A 155 -0.64 -17.99 -18.14
N ASN A 156 -1.14 -19.08 -18.75
CA ASN A 156 -1.91 -19.01 -19.99
C ASN A 156 -3.09 -18.02 -19.90
N GLY A 157 -3.69 -17.82 -18.72
CA GLY A 157 -4.76 -16.84 -18.54
C GLY A 157 -4.32 -15.38 -18.75
N PHE A 158 -3.09 -15.04 -18.38
CA PHE A 158 -2.52 -13.71 -18.65
C PHE A 158 -2.09 -13.58 -20.11
N ASP A 159 -1.47 -14.62 -20.68
CA ASP A 159 -1.06 -14.64 -22.10
C ASP A 159 -2.27 -14.49 -23.03
N ASN A 160 -3.37 -15.16 -22.70
CA ASN A 160 -4.65 -15.07 -23.42
C ASN A 160 -5.49 -13.85 -23.00
N GLN A 161 -4.96 -13.00 -22.11
CA GLN A 161 -5.57 -11.74 -21.69
C GLN A 161 -7.02 -11.93 -21.19
N LEU A 162 -7.27 -12.95 -20.37
CA LEU A 162 -8.61 -13.28 -19.84
C LEU A 162 -9.23 -12.13 -19.04
N PHE A 163 -8.42 -11.19 -18.57
CA PHE A 163 -8.85 -9.97 -17.91
C PHE A 163 -9.54 -8.95 -18.84
N ARG A 164 -9.42 -9.08 -20.16
CA ARG A 164 -10.11 -8.20 -21.11
C ARG A 164 -11.60 -8.52 -21.19
N THR A 165 -12.41 -7.46 -21.30
CA THR A 165 -13.87 -7.55 -21.43
C THR A 165 -14.31 -8.43 -22.61
N GLU A 166 -13.62 -8.28 -23.75
CA GLU A 166 -13.90 -8.94 -25.04
C GLU A 166 -13.17 -10.28 -25.24
N ALA A 167 -12.50 -10.82 -24.23
CA ALA A 167 -11.76 -12.08 -24.40
C ALA A 167 -12.69 -13.21 -24.87
N MET A 168 -12.40 -13.80 -26.05
CA MET A 168 -13.18 -14.86 -26.73
C MET A 168 -13.14 -16.23 -26.01
N SER A 169 -12.85 -16.24 -24.71
CA SER A 169 -12.66 -17.48 -23.96
C SER A 169 -14.00 -18.10 -23.57
N LYS A 170 -14.08 -19.43 -23.61
CA LYS A 170 -15.25 -20.19 -23.14
C LYS A 170 -15.27 -20.14 -21.61
N TRP A 171 -16.15 -19.31 -21.05
CA TRP A 171 -16.43 -19.28 -19.62
C TRP A 171 -17.49 -20.33 -19.27
N SER A 172 -17.23 -21.15 -18.24
CA SER A 172 -18.24 -22.08 -17.73
C SER A 172 -19.23 -21.30 -16.87
N VAL A 173 -20.52 -21.38 -17.21
CA VAL A 173 -21.62 -20.78 -16.44
C VAL A 173 -22.26 -21.82 -15.50
N GLU A 174 -22.22 -23.09 -15.90
CA GLU A 174 -22.69 -24.21 -15.09
C GLU A 174 -21.59 -24.70 -14.15
N ASN A 175 -21.97 -24.99 -12.90
CA ASN A 175 -21.08 -25.54 -11.86
C ASN A 175 -19.78 -24.72 -11.66
N VAL A 176 -19.91 -23.40 -11.45
CA VAL A 176 -18.77 -22.51 -11.16
C VAL A 176 -17.99 -23.06 -9.96
N PRO A 177 -16.71 -23.46 -10.15
CA PRO A 177 -15.95 -24.10 -9.09
C PRO A 177 -15.61 -23.08 -7.99
N PHE A 178 -15.83 -23.43 -6.73
CA PHE A 178 -15.34 -22.67 -5.57
C PHE A 178 -14.21 -23.43 -4.87
N ASN A 179 -13.41 -22.73 -4.08
CA ASN A 179 -12.27 -23.30 -3.33
C ASN A 179 -11.24 -24.04 -4.20
N ARG A 180 -11.15 -23.67 -5.49
CA ARG A 180 -10.17 -24.22 -6.43
C ARG A 180 -9.07 -23.19 -6.67
N THR A 181 -7.82 -23.61 -6.42
CA THR A 181 -6.64 -22.79 -6.69
C THR A 181 -6.49 -22.48 -8.18
N MET A 182 -5.83 -21.36 -8.50
CA MET A 182 -5.51 -20.93 -9.86
C MET A 182 -6.74 -20.84 -10.79
N THR A 183 -7.84 -20.28 -10.29
CA THR A 183 -9.12 -20.18 -11.00
C THR A 183 -9.38 -18.76 -11.47
N TRP A 184 -9.91 -18.62 -12.69
CA TRP A 184 -10.40 -17.34 -13.20
C TRP A 184 -11.91 -17.26 -13.02
N TYR A 185 -12.40 -16.14 -12.50
CA TYR A 185 -13.83 -15.82 -12.41
C TYR A 185 -14.14 -14.58 -13.22
N LYS A 186 -15.34 -14.55 -13.80
CA LYS A 186 -15.88 -13.39 -14.50
C LYS A 186 -17.33 -13.19 -14.08
N ALA A 187 -17.70 -11.96 -13.80
CA ALA A 187 -19.05 -11.57 -13.43
C ALA A 187 -19.42 -10.21 -14.06
N THR A 188 -20.71 -9.97 -14.24
CA THR A 188 -21.25 -8.68 -14.68
C THR A 188 -22.00 -8.01 -13.54
N PHE A 189 -21.89 -6.69 -13.41
CA PHE A 189 -22.56 -5.92 -12.35
C PHE A 189 -22.94 -4.51 -12.81
N LYS A 190 -23.88 -3.87 -12.10
CA LYS A 190 -24.26 -2.46 -12.32
C LYS A 190 -23.42 -1.54 -11.45
N SER A 191 -23.08 -0.36 -11.97
CA SER A 191 -22.35 0.65 -11.21
C SER A 191 -23.18 1.08 -9.98
N PRO A 192 -22.58 1.17 -8.78
CA PRO A 192 -23.24 1.78 -7.63
C PRO A 192 -23.65 3.23 -7.92
N LEU A 193 -24.86 3.61 -7.49
CA LEU A 193 -25.42 4.93 -7.70
C LEU A 193 -24.60 6.04 -7.00
N GLY A 194 -24.83 7.29 -7.44
CA GLY A 194 -24.22 8.48 -6.84
C GLY A 194 -22.76 8.70 -7.21
N ASN A 195 -22.04 9.50 -6.41
CA ASN A 195 -20.65 9.93 -6.67
C ASN A 195 -19.65 9.50 -5.58
N ASP A 196 -20.10 8.77 -4.56
CA ASP A 196 -19.27 8.31 -3.43
C ASP A 196 -18.19 7.31 -3.88
N PRO A 197 -16.98 7.27 -3.29
CA PRO A 197 -15.97 6.29 -3.69
C PRO A 197 -16.49 4.85 -3.67
N VAL A 198 -16.08 4.04 -4.64
CA VAL A 198 -16.50 2.63 -4.77
C VAL A 198 -15.37 1.73 -4.28
N VAL A 199 -15.76 0.67 -3.58
CA VAL A 199 -14.90 -0.45 -3.20
C VAL A 199 -15.55 -1.77 -3.59
N VAL A 200 -14.72 -2.78 -3.80
CA VAL A 200 -15.14 -4.18 -3.85
C VAL A 200 -14.69 -4.86 -2.55
N ASP A 201 -15.63 -5.48 -1.85
CA ASP A 201 -15.37 -6.39 -0.74
C ASP A 201 -15.06 -7.76 -1.34
N LEU A 202 -13.80 -8.19 -1.20
CA LEU A 202 -13.32 -9.47 -1.73
C LEU A 202 -13.29 -10.56 -0.65
N MET A 203 -13.97 -10.35 0.47
CA MET A 203 -14.10 -11.36 1.52
C MET A 203 -14.70 -12.67 0.97
N GLY A 204 -14.20 -13.80 1.47
CA GLY A 204 -14.50 -15.14 0.93
C GLY A 204 -13.51 -15.63 -0.13
N LEU A 205 -12.67 -14.73 -0.67
CA LEU A 205 -11.56 -15.09 -1.55
C LEU A 205 -10.24 -15.29 -0.77
N GLY A 206 -9.23 -15.82 -1.44
CA GLY A 206 -7.94 -16.14 -0.86
C GLY A 206 -6.90 -15.05 -1.14
N LYS A 207 -6.29 -15.14 -2.32
CA LYS A 207 -5.27 -14.21 -2.82
C LYS A 207 -5.37 -14.16 -4.34
N GLY A 208 -5.17 -13.00 -4.94
CA GLY A 208 -5.28 -12.91 -6.38
C GLY A 208 -5.06 -11.53 -6.96
N THR A 209 -5.58 -11.33 -8.17
CA THR A 209 -5.60 -10.04 -8.87
C THR A 209 -7.00 -9.80 -9.43
N ALA A 210 -7.44 -8.54 -9.42
CA ALA A 210 -8.76 -8.15 -9.87
C ALA A 210 -8.71 -7.11 -10.99
N TRP A 211 -9.69 -7.17 -11.89
CA TRP A 211 -9.88 -6.20 -12.97
C TRP A 211 -11.32 -5.77 -13.08
N VAL A 212 -11.54 -4.49 -13.35
CA VAL A 212 -12.86 -3.91 -13.65
C VAL A 212 -12.82 -3.31 -15.05
N ASN A 213 -13.67 -3.82 -15.94
CA ASN A 213 -13.71 -3.42 -17.36
C ASN A 213 -12.33 -3.49 -18.04
N GLY A 214 -11.52 -4.50 -17.71
CA GLY A 214 -10.16 -4.66 -18.22
C GLY A 214 -9.08 -3.85 -17.51
N ASN A 215 -9.44 -2.92 -16.62
CA ASN A 215 -8.49 -2.14 -15.83
C ASN A 215 -8.08 -2.91 -14.58
N ASN A 216 -6.77 -3.06 -14.36
CA ASN A 216 -6.23 -3.74 -13.19
C ASN A 216 -6.45 -2.87 -11.94
N ILE A 217 -7.17 -3.38 -10.94
CA ILE A 217 -7.42 -2.69 -9.67
C ILE A 217 -6.49 -3.17 -8.53
N GLY A 218 -5.53 -4.04 -8.85
CA GLY A 218 -4.47 -4.47 -7.96
C GLY A 218 -4.58 -5.92 -7.50
N ARG A 219 -3.63 -6.31 -6.65
CA ARG A 219 -3.64 -7.61 -5.97
C ARG A 219 -4.57 -7.54 -4.76
N TYR A 220 -5.24 -8.64 -4.49
CA TYR A 220 -6.02 -8.83 -3.28
C TYR A 220 -5.45 -9.98 -2.44
N TRP A 221 -5.55 -9.88 -1.12
CA TRP A 221 -5.17 -10.93 -0.19
C TRP A 221 -5.98 -10.88 1.13
N PRO A 222 -7.32 -10.98 1.08
CA PRO A 222 -8.15 -10.91 2.28
C PRO A 222 -7.96 -12.11 3.22
N ALA A 223 -7.42 -13.24 2.74
CA ALA A 223 -7.05 -14.36 3.62
C ALA A 223 -5.81 -14.10 4.48
N PHE A 224 -5.05 -13.03 4.22
CA PHE A 224 -3.91 -12.66 5.05
C PHE A 224 -4.38 -11.80 6.22
N ILE A 225 -4.53 -12.45 7.37
CA ILE A 225 -5.01 -11.84 8.61
C ILE A 225 -3.86 -11.12 9.32
N SER A 226 -4.15 -9.92 9.81
CA SER A 226 -3.22 -9.12 10.61
C SER A 226 -2.97 -9.76 11.99
N SER A 227 -1.89 -9.34 12.66
CA SER A 227 -1.61 -9.76 14.04
C SER A 227 -2.79 -9.44 14.95
N GLU A 228 -3.14 -10.36 15.85
CA GLU A 228 -4.14 -10.11 16.91
C GLU A 228 -3.62 -9.14 17.98
N ASN A 229 -2.29 -9.02 18.11
CA ASN A 229 -1.62 -8.18 19.09
C ASN A 229 -1.16 -6.84 18.49
N GLY A 230 -1.04 -5.83 19.35
CA GLY A 230 -0.44 -4.52 19.03
C GLY A 230 -1.45 -3.39 18.86
N CYS A 231 -2.73 -3.69 18.69
CA CYS A 231 -3.77 -2.67 18.71
C CYS A 231 -4.05 -2.22 20.15
N ASP A 232 -3.87 -0.92 20.42
CA ASP A 232 -4.15 -0.31 21.71
C ASP A 232 -5.32 0.68 21.59
N ALA A 233 -6.41 0.38 22.31
CA ALA A 233 -7.57 1.26 22.39
C ALA A 233 -7.24 2.64 23.01
N ASN A 234 -6.15 2.74 23.77
CA ASN A 234 -5.70 3.93 24.47
C ASN A 234 -4.52 4.64 23.78
N CYS A 235 -4.22 4.30 22.52
CA CYS A 235 -3.22 5.03 21.75
C CYS A 235 -3.49 6.54 21.84
N ASN A 236 -2.43 7.32 22.05
CA ASN A 236 -2.51 8.77 22.10
C ASN A 236 -1.30 9.43 21.42
N TYR A 237 -1.49 10.68 21.02
CA TYR A 237 -0.50 11.44 20.26
C TYR A 237 0.75 11.85 21.06
N ARG A 238 0.74 11.77 22.40
CA ARG A 238 1.86 12.22 23.24
C ARG A 238 3.00 11.21 23.25
N GLY A 239 4.24 11.69 23.42
CA GLY A 239 5.44 10.86 23.40
C GLY A 239 5.91 10.50 21.99
N ALA A 240 7.11 9.90 21.89
CA ALA A 240 7.70 9.53 20.60
C ALA A 240 6.78 8.60 19.80
N TYR A 241 6.76 8.78 18.48
CA TYR A 241 6.05 7.90 17.56
C TYR A 241 6.94 6.72 17.15
N HIS A 242 6.32 5.56 16.97
CA HIS A 242 6.87 4.38 16.31
C HIS A 242 5.72 3.68 15.56
N ALA A 243 6.04 2.86 14.55
CA ALA A 243 5.04 2.32 13.62
C ALA A 243 3.95 1.49 14.31
N GLU A 244 4.30 0.83 15.42
CA GLU A 244 3.43 -0.07 16.18
C GLU A 244 2.58 0.67 17.23
N LYS A 245 2.78 1.98 17.43
CA LYS A 245 2.19 2.73 18.54
C LYS A 245 0.65 2.76 18.51
N CYS A 246 0.08 2.78 17.31
CA CYS A 246 -1.34 3.05 17.09
C CYS A 246 -1.90 2.15 15.99
N LEU A 247 -1.61 0.85 16.09
CA LEU A 247 -2.16 -0.14 15.17
C LEU A 247 -3.68 -0.25 15.36
N THR A 248 -4.37 -0.51 14.26
CA THR A 248 -5.82 -0.75 14.23
C THR A 248 -6.10 -1.98 13.36
N ASN A 249 -7.32 -2.52 13.46
CA ASN A 249 -7.78 -3.63 12.61
C ASN A 249 -7.00 -4.95 12.85
N CYS A 250 -6.58 -5.21 14.10
CA CYS A 250 -5.92 -6.46 14.51
C CYS A 250 -6.89 -7.64 14.43
N GLY A 251 -6.39 -8.83 14.06
CA GLY A 251 -7.20 -10.05 13.90
C GLY A 251 -8.12 -10.04 12.68
N GLU A 252 -8.11 -8.97 11.88
CA GLU A 252 -8.89 -8.82 10.66
C GLU A 252 -8.00 -8.97 9.41
N PRO A 253 -8.60 -9.20 8.22
CA PRO A 253 -7.87 -9.12 6.96
C PRO A 253 -7.05 -7.84 6.86
N THR A 254 -5.77 -7.96 6.50
CA THR A 254 -4.87 -6.81 6.30
C THR A 254 -5.44 -5.78 5.32
N GLN A 255 -6.18 -6.26 4.32
CA GLN A 255 -7.04 -5.44 3.48
C GLN A 255 -8.28 -6.24 3.06
N ARG A 256 -9.46 -5.73 3.41
CA ARG A 256 -10.76 -6.31 3.01
C ARG A 256 -11.38 -5.60 1.81
N TRP A 257 -11.38 -4.27 1.83
CA TRP A 257 -11.97 -3.43 0.79
C TRP A 257 -10.90 -2.95 -0.19
N TYR A 258 -11.18 -3.13 -1.48
CA TYR A 258 -10.27 -2.77 -2.57
C TYR A 258 -10.91 -1.66 -3.39
N HIS A 259 -10.19 -0.54 -3.55
CA HIS A 259 -10.72 0.63 -4.23
C HIS A 259 -10.96 0.36 -5.72
N VAL A 260 -12.11 0.78 -6.22
CA VAL A 260 -12.44 0.79 -7.65
C VAL A 260 -12.65 2.25 -8.08
N PRO A 261 -11.74 2.81 -8.89
CA PRO A 261 -11.91 4.16 -9.42
C PRO A 261 -13.23 4.26 -10.20
N ARG A 262 -14.04 5.29 -9.90
CA ARG A 262 -15.31 5.49 -10.64
C ARG A 262 -15.09 5.68 -12.14
N SER A 263 -13.95 6.22 -12.55
CA SER A 263 -13.57 6.36 -13.96
C SER A 263 -13.36 5.02 -14.68
N PHE A 264 -13.24 3.90 -13.95
CA PHE A 264 -13.17 2.56 -14.55
C PHE A 264 -14.56 1.96 -14.77
N LEU A 265 -15.63 2.59 -14.27
CA LEU A 265 -17.00 2.10 -14.35
C LEU A 265 -17.78 2.76 -15.49
N ASN A 266 -18.57 1.96 -16.17
CA ASN A 266 -19.65 2.41 -17.04
C ASN A 266 -20.86 2.78 -16.16
N ALA A 267 -21.18 4.07 -16.08
CA ALA A 267 -22.25 4.59 -15.21
C ALA A 267 -23.65 4.08 -15.60
N GLU A 268 -23.96 4.01 -16.89
CA GLU A 268 -25.29 3.66 -17.41
C GLU A 268 -25.37 2.23 -17.96
N GLY A 269 -24.25 1.50 -17.96
CA GLY A 269 -24.11 0.20 -18.61
C GLY A 269 -23.77 -0.94 -17.66
N ASP A 270 -23.53 -2.10 -18.25
CA ASP A 270 -22.93 -3.23 -17.54
C ASP A 270 -21.43 -3.02 -17.35
N ASN A 271 -20.96 -3.47 -16.19
CA ASN A 271 -19.56 -3.53 -15.85
C ASN A 271 -19.14 -4.99 -15.73
N THR A 272 -17.90 -5.30 -16.04
CA THR A 272 -17.32 -6.63 -15.91
C THR A 272 -16.29 -6.63 -14.79
N LEU A 273 -16.43 -7.56 -13.85
CA LEU A 273 -15.40 -7.94 -12.89
C LEU A 273 -14.72 -9.22 -13.39
N VAL A 274 -13.39 -9.21 -13.48
CA VAL A 274 -12.58 -10.43 -13.66
C VAL A 274 -11.68 -10.60 -12.45
N LEU A 275 -11.61 -11.82 -11.92
CA LEU A 275 -10.77 -12.20 -10.80
C LEU A 275 -9.87 -13.35 -11.23
N PHE A 276 -8.60 -13.29 -10.84
CA PHE A 276 -7.71 -14.44 -10.84
C PHE A 276 -7.41 -14.83 -9.40
N GLU A 277 -7.95 -15.97 -8.96
CA GLU A 277 -7.85 -16.51 -7.59
C GLU A 277 -6.76 -17.57 -7.51
N GLU A 278 -5.71 -17.29 -6.73
CA GLU A 278 -4.53 -18.13 -6.59
C GLU A 278 -4.69 -19.22 -5.53
N MET A 279 -5.36 -18.93 -4.42
CA MET A 279 -5.42 -19.80 -3.22
C MET A 279 -6.71 -20.61 -3.12
N GLY A 280 -7.74 -20.24 -3.86
CA GLY A 280 -9.05 -20.86 -3.84
C GLY A 280 -9.96 -20.20 -2.82
N GLY A 281 -11.14 -19.79 -3.26
CA GLY A 281 -12.14 -19.17 -2.42
C GLY A 281 -13.53 -19.24 -3.04
N ASN A 282 -14.49 -18.60 -2.39
CA ASN A 282 -15.86 -18.55 -2.85
C ASN A 282 -16.19 -17.15 -3.40
N PRO A 283 -16.32 -16.99 -4.74
CA PRO A 283 -16.63 -15.70 -5.34
C PRO A 283 -18.06 -15.22 -5.08
N SER A 284 -18.95 -16.06 -4.52
CA SER A 284 -20.35 -15.67 -4.26
C SER A 284 -20.51 -14.62 -3.16
N LEU A 285 -19.45 -14.39 -2.37
CA LEU A 285 -19.43 -13.39 -1.29
C LEU A 285 -18.90 -12.03 -1.73
N VAL A 286 -18.40 -11.93 -2.98
CA VAL A 286 -17.88 -10.68 -3.53
C VAL A 286 -19.01 -9.68 -3.73
N SER A 287 -18.83 -8.47 -3.22
CA SER A 287 -19.84 -7.41 -3.33
C SER A 287 -19.23 -6.04 -3.59
N PHE A 288 -19.94 -5.20 -4.34
CA PHE A 288 -19.58 -3.80 -4.55
C PHE A 288 -20.35 -2.91 -3.58
N GLN A 289 -19.65 -1.94 -3.00
CA GLN A 289 -20.21 -1.02 -2.02
C GLN A 289 -19.64 0.38 -2.25
N THR A 290 -20.38 1.41 -1.84
CA THR A 290 -19.85 2.77 -1.76
C THR A 290 -19.35 3.05 -0.35
N THR A 291 -18.18 3.65 -0.20
CA THR A 291 -17.70 4.13 1.09
C THR A 291 -18.09 5.59 1.29
N ARG A 292 -18.42 5.93 2.53
CA ARG A 292 -18.78 7.29 2.94
C ARG A 292 -18.03 7.60 4.23
N VAL A 293 -17.61 8.85 4.38
CA VAL A 293 -17.23 9.35 5.69
C VAL A 293 -18.51 9.31 6.54
N GLY A 294 -18.51 8.54 7.62
CA GLY A 294 -19.67 8.46 8.53
C GLY A 294 -19.61 9.50 9.64
N SER A 295 -18.43 9.71 10.20
CA SER A 295 -18.17 10.80 11.14
C SER A 295 -16.79 11.39 10.95
N VAL A 296 -16.64 12.65 11.33
CA VAL A 296 -15.37 13.36 11.39
C VAL A 296 -15.14 13.88 12.79
N CYS A 297 -13.88 13.82 13.22
CA CYS A 297 -13.48 14.28 14.54
C CYS A 297 -12.39 15.33 14.43
N ALA A 298 -12.44 16.29 15.35
CA ALA A 298 -11.37 17.26 15.52
C ALA A 298 -11.13 17.55 17.01
N ASN A 299 -9.88 17.80 17.35
CA ASN A 299 -9.46 18.14 18.72
C ASN A 299 -8.43 19.26 18.66
N VAL A 300 -8.83 20.46 19.09
CA VAL A 300 -8.10 21.70 18.83
C VAL A 300 -8.01 22.52 20.12
N TYR A 301 -6.81 22.99 20.45
CA TYR A 301 -6.59 23.85 21.62
C TYR A 301 -7.22 25.23 21.45
N GLU A 302 -7.50 25.89 22.58
CA GLU A 302 -7.96 27.28 22.61
C GLU A 302 -7.05 28.21 21.77
N ASN A 303 -7.65 29.24 21.17
CA ASN A 303 -7.01 30.23 20.30
C ASN A 303 -6.49 29.64 18.98
N LYS A 304 -7.16 28.59 18.49
CA LYS A 304 -6.94 27.98 17.18
C LYS A 304 -8.27 27.84 16.45
N ILE A 305 -8.21 27.57 15.15
CA ILE A 305 -9.38 27.33 14.31
C ILE A 305 -9.62 25.82 14.26
N ILE A 306 -10.85 25.40 14.55
CA ILE A 306 -11.30 24.04 14.28
C ILE A 306 -11.90 23.99 12.88
N GLU A 307 -11.50 22.99 12.08
CA GLU A 307 -12.04 22.77 10.74
C GLU A 307 -12.68 21.38 10.67
N LEU A 308 -13.95 21.34 10.27
CA LEU A 308 -14.73 20.13 10.04
C LEU A 308 -15.10 20.07 8.56
N SER A 309 -14.92 18.90 7.92
CA SER A 309 -15.33 18.71 6.53
C SER A 309 -15.80 17.28 6.28
N CYS A 310 -16.99 17.14 5.69
CA CYS A 310 -17.64 15.86 5.42
C CYS A 310 -17.52 15.42 3.94
N ASP A 311 -16.37 15.68 3.31
CA ASP A 311 -16.06 15.39 1.89
C ASP A 311 -17.26 15.45 0.94
N ARG A 312 -17.62 16.66 0.49
CA ARG A 312 -18.72 16.95 -0.46
C ARG A 312 -20.12 16.60 0.04
N LYS A 313 -20.29 16.44 1.35
CA LYS A 313 -21.60 16.31 2.01
C LYS A 313 -21.75 17.30 3.15
N PRO A 314 -22.97 17.76 3.43
CA PRO A 314 -23.23 18.58 4.59
C PRO A 314 -23.01 17.77 5.87
N ILE A 315 -22.49 18.42 6.91
CA ILE A 315 -22.52 17.91 8.27
C ILE A 315 -24.00 17.74 8.66
N SER A 316 -24.41 16.52 8.97
CA SER A 316 -25.81 16.19 9.26
C SER A 316 -26.17 16.36 10.73
N ALA A 317 -25.20 16.16 11.64
CA ALA A 317 -25.39 16.36 13.07
C ALA A 317 -24.05 16.55 13.82
N ILE A 318 -24.11 17.08 15.04
CA ILE A 318 -23.00 17.05 16.01
C ILE A 318 -23.30 15.96 17.03
N LYS A 319 -22.55 14.87 16.99
CA LYS A 319 -22.73 13.71 17.89
C LYS A 319 -22.13 13.99 19.27
N PHE A 320 -20.98 14.65 19.31
CA PHE A 320 -20.31 15.04 20.55
C PHE A 320 -19.61 16.39 20.36
N ALA A 321 -19.68 17.24 21.39
CA ALA A 321 -18.82 18.41 21.49
C ALA A 321 -18.57 18.79 22.95
N SER A 322 -17.34 19.14 23.29
CA SER A 322 -16.93 19.56 24.63
C SER A 322 -15.78 20.56 24.56
N PHE A 323 -15.96 21.71 25.23
CA PHE A 323 -14.91 22.73 25.37
C PHE A 323 -14.45 22.81 26.81
N GLY A 324 -13.18 22.51 27.05
CA GLY A 324 -12.61 22.37 28.39
C GLY A 324 -11.44 21.39 28.37
N ASN A 325 -11.53 20.30 29.13
CA ASN A 325 -10.52 19.22 29.13
C ASN A 325 -11.09 17.83 28.74
N PRO A 326 -11.79 17.69 27.60
CA PRO A 326 -12.33 16.41 27.16
C PRO A 326 -11.24 15.33 27.05
N ASN A 327 -11.62 14.07 27.25
CA ASN A 327 -10.75 12.89 27.15
C ASN A 327 -11.26 11.92 26.08
N GLY A 328 -10.47 10.90 25.74
CA GLY A 328 -10.79 9.90 24.74
C GLY A 328 -10.30 10.25 23.33
N ASN A 329 -10.69 9.40 22.38
CA ASN A 329 -10.32 9.48 20.97
C ASN A 329 -11.59 9.64 20.11
N CYS A 330 -11.41 9.83 18.80
CA CYS A 330 -12.54 9.91 17.87
C CYS A 330 -13.46 8.69 18.01
N GLY A 331 -14.77 8.91 18.18
CA GLY A 331 -15.76 7.86 18.44
C GLY A 331 -15.94 7.46 19.91
N SER A 332 -15.04 7.90 20.81
CA SER A 332 -15.06 7.59 22.25
C SER A 332 -14.78 8.81 23.13
N PHE A 333 -15.04 10.03 22.62
CA PHE A 333 -14.85 11.24 23.41
C PHE A 333 -15.78 11.28 24.62
N VAL A 334 -15.24 11.76 25.74
CA VAL A 334 -15.97 11.98 26.98
C VAL A 334 -15.65 13.37 27.51
N LYS A 335 -16.63 13.99 28.18
CA LYS A 335 -16.43 15.26 28.89
C LYS A 335 -15.39 15.07 29.99
N GLY A 336 -14.58 16.11 30.21
CA GLY A 336 -13.59 16.11 31.28
C GLY A 336 -14.14 16.67 32.59
N THR A 337 -13.23 17.04 33.49
CA THR A 337 -13.55 17.65 34.79
C THR A 337 -13.80 19.16 34.72
N CYS A 338 -13.37 19.82 33.65
CA CYS A 338 -13.72 21.19 33.33
C CYS A 338 -14.42 21.24 31.98
N GLU A 339 -15.61 21.83 31.98
CA GLU A 339 -16.49 21.94 30.82
C GLU A 339 -17.08 23.34 30.82
N SER A 340 -17.28 23.89 29.64
CA SER A 340 -17.89 25.20 29.52
C SER A 340 -19.36 25.19 29.93
N SER A 341 -19.85 26.33 30.42
CA SER A 341 -21.26 26.52 30.78
C SER A 341 -22.18 26.63 29.57
N ASN A 342 -21.67 27.01 28.39
CA ASN A 342 -22.48 27.07 27.18
C ASN A 342 -22.64 25.68 26.57
N ASN A 343 -23.78 25.43 25.91
CA ASN A 343 -23.98 24.18 25.19
C ASN A 343 -23.17 24.16 23.89
N THR A 344 -21.95 23.61 23.96
CA THR A 344 -21.03 23.46 22.83
C THR A 344 -21.67 22.71 21.65
N VAL A 345 -22.52 21.73 21.90
CA VAL A 345 -23.22 20.96 20.84
C VAL A 345 -24.19 21.86 20.09
N ASP A 346 -24.98 22.68 20.79
CA ASP A 346 -25.96 23.59 20.17
C ASP A 346 -25.27 24.66 19.32
N ILE A 347 -24.18 25.24 19.83
CA ILE A 347 -23.38 26.24 19.11
C ILE A 347 -22.87 25.66 17.79
N LEU A 348 -22.25 24.48 17.84
CA LEU A 348 -21.74 23.82 16.63
C LEU A 348 -22.86 23.33 15.73
N THR A 349 -24.00 22.93 16.27
CA THR A 349 -25.17 22.53 15.48
C THR A 349 -25.68 23.71 14.65
N GLN A 350 -25.86 24.87 15.27
CA GLN A 350 -26.32 26.09 14.60
C GLN A 350 -25.34 26.56 13.53
N GLU A 351 -24.03 26.39 13.75
CA GLU A 351 -23.03 26.93 12.84
C GLU A 351 -22.54 25.97 11.77
N CYS A 352 -22.53 24.66 12.03
CA CYS A 352 -21.91 23.67 11.14
C CYS A 352 -22.92 22.78 10.43
N VAL A 353 -24.06 22.45 11.03
CA VAL A 353 -25.02 21.52 10.40
C VAL A 353 -25.60 22.14 9.13
N GLY A 354 -25.66 21.34 8.07
CA GLY A 354 -26.06 21.78 6.73
C GLY A 354 -24.91 22.32 5.87
N LYS A 355 -23.71 22.54 6.43
CA LYS A 355 -22.53 22.99 5.66
C LYS A 355 -21.60 21.83 5.33
N GLU A 356 -21.00 21.83 4.14
CA GLU A 356 -19.99 20.82 3.77
C GLU A 356 -18.65 21.00 4.48
N LYS A 357 -18.34 22.26 4.81
CA LYS A 357 -17.17 22.69 5.56
C LYS A 357 -17.59 23.68 6.62
N CYS A 358 -17.04 23.53 7.81
CA CYS A 358 -17.26 24.44 8.93
C CYS A 358 -15.92 24.79 9.57
N SER A 359 -15.62 26.08 9.67
CA SER A 359 -14.43 26.59 10.35
C SER A 359 -14.86 27.53 11.45
N ILE A 360 -14.37 27.30 12.67
CA ILE A 360 -14.78 28.03 13.87
C ILE A 360 -13.56 28.39 14.72
N ASP A 361 -13.50 29.64 15.17
CA ASP A 361 -12.53 30.06 16.18
C ASP A 361 -12.86 29.46 17.54
N VAL A 362 -11.90 28.74 18.12
CA VAL A 362 -12.03 28.14 19.45
C VAL A 362 -11.64 29.16 20.51
N SER A 363 -12.63 29.90 21.02
CA SER A 363 -12.44 30.93 22.05
C SER A 363 -13.42 30.80 23.22
N THR A 364 -13.03 31.37 24.36
CA THR A 364 -13.87 31.45 25.57
C THR A 364 -15.03 32.42 25.41
N GLU A 365 -14.92 33.42 24.53
CA GLU A 365 -16.02 34.34 24.20
C GLU A 365 -17.18 33.58 23.54
N LYS A 366 -16.85 32.63 22.67
CA LYS A 366 -17.84 31.85 21.92
C LYS A 366 -18.39 30.69 22.74
N PHE A 367 -17.49 29.88 23.27
CA PHE A 367 -17.88 28.63 23.93
C PHE A 367 -18.12 28.82 25.43
N GLY A 368 -17.83 29.97 26.02
CA GLY A 368 -17.81 30.18 27.47
C GLY A 368 -16.44 29.83 28.07
N ALA A 369 -16.10 30.45 29.21
CA ALA A 369 -14.81 30.24 29.88
C ALA A 369 -14.92 29.14 30.96
N PRO A 370 -14.54 27.88 30.67
CA PRO A 370 -14.49 26.86 31.71
C PRO A 370 -13.37 27.17 32.70
N ASP A 371 -13.64 26.94 33.99
CA ASP A 371 -12.60 26.93 35.02
C ASP A 371 -11.88 25.57 34.99
N CYS A 372 -10.66 25.58 34.46
CA CYS A 372 -9.83 24.40 34.33
C CYS A 372 -8.65 24.38 35.30
N SER A 373 -8.63 25.23 36.34
CA SER A 373 -7.56 25.29 37.35
C SER A 373 -6.14 25.33 36.77
N GLY A 374 -5.96 26.07 35.66
CA GLY A 374 -4.68 26.21 34.95
C GLY A 374 -4.37 25.13 33.89
N ALA A 375 -5.23 24.12 33.71
CA ALA A 375 -5.08 23.16 32.63
C ALA A 375 -5.42 23.79 31.26
N ALA A 376 -4.72 23.33 30.21
CA ALA A 376 -4.95 23.80 28.85
C ALA A 376 -6.35 23.41 28.34
N ARG A 377 -7.07 24.40 27.79
CA ARG A 377 -8.41 24.22 27.23
C ARG A 377 -8.35 23.78 25.78
N ARG A 378 -9.27 22.90 25.40
CA ARG A 378 -9.42 22.40 24.03
C ARG A 378 -10.87 22.07 23.73
N LEU A 379 -11.22 22.17 22.45
CA LEU A 379 -12.49 21.75 21.89
C LEU A 379 -12.31 20.39 21.22
N ALA A 380 -13.05 19.38 21.68
CA ALA A 380 -13.17 18.09 20.99
C ALA A 380 -14.56 17.97 20.38
N VAL A 381 -14.64 17.56 19.11
CA VAL A 381 -15.87 17.44 18.34
C VAL A 381 -15.89 16.12 17.60
N GLU A 382 -17.06 15.47 17.57
CA GLU A 382 -17.43 14.42 16.64
C GLU A 382 -18.69 14.85 15.88
N ALA A 383 -18.56 15.08 14.58
CA ALA A 383 -19.64 15.45 13.69
C ALA A 383 -20.00 14.28 12.78
N ILE A 384 -21.28 14.13 12.46
CA ILE A 384 -21.80 13.12 11.54
C ILE A 384 -21.88 13.74 10.16
N CYS A 385 -21.44 12.97 9.18
CA CYS A 385 -21.69 13.19 7.77
C CYS A 385 -22.85 12.23 7.41
#